data_AF-A0A562YH64-F1
#
_entry.id   AF-A0A562YH64-F1
#
_cell.length_a   1.000
_cell.length_b   1.000
_cell.length_c   1.000
_cell.angle_alpha   90.00
_cell.angle_beta   90.00
_cell.angle_gamma   90.00
#
_symmetry.space_group_name_H-M   'P 1'
#
loop_
_entity.id
_entity.type
_entity.pdbx_description
1 polymer ?
#
loop_
_entity_poly.entity_id
_entity_poly.type
_entity_poly.pdbx_seq_one_letter_code
_entity_poly.pdbx_strand_id
1 'polypeptide(L)'
;MKYIKGYDSLRAISILMVITSHLGSYKMLPNFDFIQVRVWSLISGSTGVLIFFTLSGFLITSILFEEKKHRGYINLKKFYIRRFLRLLPPLVIFYSIIILIMLFKLIKPNFEGLLLSIFYAYNFVPEKLYTVEIGHTWSLAVEEQFYITWPIIVIYLKKVKHLIYAAIIVVGLCLGFALVYSELGGFRSNFKPFRWFIPAVGPIMLGCLFSVLNFKYISKVPYLLKRNKLIFWMSLIFFLCPTYIPISYMVVSFIFQAVGVSIFLVWIYYNQNSSLVNVLHNKALV
;
A
#
# COMPACT_ATOMS: atom_id res chain seq x y z
N MET A 1 -14.95 -11.48 -9.38
CA MET A 1 -15.01 -10.01 -9.28
C MET A 1 -15.39 -9.44 -10.60
N LYS A 2 -16.38 -8.54 -10.62
CA LYS A 2 -16.48 -7.61 -11.74
C LYS A 2 -15.20 -6.77 -11.77
N TYR A 3 -14.64 -6.60 -12.96
CA TYR A 3 -13.50 -5.72 -13.19
C TYR A 3 -13.83 -4.30 -12.71
N ILE A 4 -12.94 -3.69 -11.93
CA ILE A 4 -13.11 -2.31 -11.41
C ILE A 4 -12.31 -1.38 -12.32
N LYS A 5 -13.01 -0.61 -13.15
CA LYS A 5 -12.40 0.39 -14.04
C LYS A 5 -11.59 1.41 -13.23
N GLY A 6 -10.45 1.81 -13.79
CA GLY A 6 -9.54 2.80 -13.20
C GLY A 6 -8.63 2.28 -12.07
N TYR A 7 -8.85 1.05 -11.61
CA TYR A 7 -8.06 0.46 -10.52
C TYR A 7 -6.60 0.21 -10.92
N ASP A 8 -6.37 -0.33 -12.13
CA ASP A 8 -5.02 -0.55 -12.67
C ASP A 8 -4.28 0.78 -12.89
N SER A 9 -4.98 1.82 -13.32
CA SER A 9 -4.41 3.14 -13.53
C SER A 9 -3.98 3.82 -12.24
N LEU A 10 -4.72 3.63 -11.14
CA LEU A 10 -4.27 4.09 -9.82
C LEU A 10 -2.97 3.40 -9.38
N ARG A 11 -2.78 2.12 -9.75
CA ARG A 11 -1.51 1.43 -9.53
C ARG A 11 -0.41 1.99 -10.42
N ALA A 12 -0.70 2.24 -11.70
CA ALA A 12 0.26 2.85 -12.62
C ALA A 12 0.74 4.21 -12.08
N ILE A 13 -0.19 5.08 -11.67
CA ILE A 13 0.12 6.37 -11.03
C ILE A 13 0.99 6.15 -9.78
N SER A 14 0.63 5.20 -8.91
CA SER A 14 1.41 4.92 -7.70
C SER A 14 2.85 4.49 -8.00
N ILE A 15 3.05 3.68 -9.04
CA ILE A 15 4.37 3.19 -9.46
C ILE A 15 5.17 4.35 -10.07
N LEU A 16 4.54 5.21 -10.88
CA LEU A 16 5.19 6.39 -11.45
C LEU A 16 5.69 7.35 -10.37
N MET A 17 4.92 7.57 -9.29
CA MET A 17 5.37 8.37 -8.14
C MET A 17 6.62 7.79 -7.48
N VAL A 18 6.71 6.47 -7.37
CA VAL A 18 7.88 5.76 -6.84
C VAL A 18 9.09 5.94 -7.75
N ILE A 19 8.92 5.67 -9.05
CA ILE A 19 9.99 5.80 -10.05
C ILE A 19 10.53 7.22 -10.07
N THR A 20 9.67 8.23 -10.22
CA THR A 20 10.07 9.64 -10.28
C THR A 20 10.82 10.09 -9.02
N SER A 21 10.41 9.60 -7.85
CA SER A 21 11.12 9.88 -6.60
C SER A 21 12.52 9.26 -6.55
N HIS A 22 12.68 8.05 -7.06
CA HIS A 22 13.99 7.41 -7.18
C HIS A 22 14.88 8.06 -8.24
N LEU A 23 14.29 8.67 -9.28
CA LEU A 23 15.01 9.50 -10.26
C LEU A 23 15.46 10.86 -9.69
N GLY A 24 15.08 11.18 -8.45
CA GLY A 24 15.50 12.42 -7.79
C GLY A 24 14.68 13.65 -8.18
N SER A 25 13.43 13.48 -8.63
CA SER A 25 12.55 14.59 -9.01
C SER A 25 12.34 15.62 -7.89
N TYR A 26 12.51 15.23 -6.63
CA TYR A 26 12.50 16.15 -5.49
C TYR A 26 13.53 17.28 -5.61
N LYS A 27 14.68 17.04 -6.25
CA LYS A 27 15.74 18.04 -6.48
C LYS A 27 15.35 19.09 -7.52
N MET A 28 14.35 18.81 -8.35
CA MET A 28 13.85 19.72 -9.37
C MET A 28 12.79 20.70 -8.82
N LEU A 29 12.30 20.47 -7.60
CA LEU A 29 11.31 21.34 -6.98
C LEU A 29 11.97 22.65 -6.52
N PRO A 30 11.29 23.80 -6.69
CA PRO A 30 11.75 25.07 -6.12
C PRO A 30 12.06 24.95 -4.62
N ASN A 31 13.12 25.61 -4.16
CA ASN A 31 13.52 25.70 -2.74
C ASN A 31 12.56 26.60 -1.94
N PHE A 32 11.28 26.26 -1.91
CA PHE A 32 10.30 26.83 -0.99
C PHE A 32 9.88 25.75 0.00
N ASP A 33 10.01 26.04 1.31
CA ASP A 33 9.70 25.09 2.39
C ASP A 33 8.29 24.49 2.24
N PHE A 34 7.31 25.32 1.84
CA PHE A 34 5.95 24.86 1.60
C PHE A 34 5.88 23.78 0.50
N ILE A 35 6.57 24.00 -0.63
CA ILE A 35 6.54 23.07 -1.77
C ILE A 35 7.28 21.79 -1.43
N GLN A 36 8.50 21.90 -0.86
CA GLN A 36 9.34 20.74 -0.56
C GLN A 36 8.78 19.86 0.55
N VAL A 37 8.08 20.43 1.53
CA VAL A 37 7.51 19.63 2.63
C VAL A 37 6.10 19.16 2.28
N ARG A 38 5.22 20.05 1.82
CA ARG A 38 3.79 19.75 1.71
C ARG A 38 3.39 19.19 0.36
N VAL A 39 3.79 19.86 -0.72
CA VAL A 39 3.44 19.41 -2.08
C VAL A 39 4.17 18.11 -2.40
N TRP A 40 5.45 18.00 -2.03
CA TRP A 40 6.19 16.74 -2.19
C TRP A 40 5.51 15.56 -1.50
N SER A 41 4.95 15.76 -0.30
CA SER A 41 4.20 14.72 0.43
C SER A 41 2.93 14.24 -0.29
N LEU A 42 2.46 14.93 -1.34
CA LEU A 42 1.36 14.47 -2.20
C LEU A 42 1.84 13.64 -3.39
N ILE A 43 3.04 13.91 -3.90
CA ILE A 43 3.57 13.33 -5.15
C ILE A 43 4.76 12.40 -4.96
N SER A 44 5.22 12.22 -3.72
CA SER A 44 6.38 11.40 -3.37
C SER A 44 6.13 9.90 -3.59
N GLY A 45 7.23 9.15 -3.68
CA GLY A 45 7.23 7.70 -3.74
C GLY A 45 6.64 7.07 -2.49
N SER A 46 6.76 7.72 -1.33
CA SER A 46 6.09 7.28 -0.10
C SER A 46 4.56 7.30 -0.26
N THR A 47 4.03 8.36 -0.88
CA THR A 47 2.60 8.49 -1.20
C THR A 47 2.18 7.47 -2.27
N GLY A 48 3.03 7.23 -3.27
CA GLY A 48 2.84 6.15 -4.24
C GLY A 48 2.71 4.78 -3.54
N VAL A 49 3.67 4.41 -2.70
CA VAL A 49 3.63 3.16 -1.94
C VAL A 49 2.39 3.05 -1.04
N LEU A 50 1.99 4.14 -0.39
CA LEU A 50 0.75 4.21 0.39
C LEU A 50 -0.48 3.90 -0.45
N ILE A 51 -0.61 4.51 -1.63
CA ILE A 51 -1.74 4.28 -2.55
C ILE A 51 -1.74 2.81 -2.96
N PHE A 52 -0.58 2.28 -3.38
CA PHE A 52 -0.41 0.88 -3.78
C PHE A 52 -0.83 -0.10 -2.69
N PHE A 53 -0.41 0.14 -1.45
CA PHE A 53 -0.74 -0.72 -0.32
C PHE A 53 -2.22 -0.63 0.09
N THR A 54 -2.79 0.57 0.09
CA THR A 54 -4.22 0.77 0.33
C THR A 54 -5.07 0.01 -0.69
N LEU A 55 -4.68 0.12 -1.97
CA LEU A 55 -5.26 -0.65 -3.07
C LEU A 55 -5.17 -2.15 -2.75
N SER A 56 -3.97 -2.68 -2.51
CA SER A 56 -3.75 -4.11 -2.26
C SER A 56 -4.62 -4.65 -1.12
N GLY A 57 -4.72 -3.93 -0.01
CA GLY A 57 -5.60 -4.29 1.11
C GLY A 57 -7.08 -4.39 0.69
N PHE A 58 -7.56 -3.40 -0.07
CA PHE A 58 -8.94 -3.38 -0.56
C PHE A 58 -9.24 -4.52 -1.54
N LEU A 59 -8.34 -4.79 -2.49
CA LEU A 59 -8.55 -5.81 -3.51
C LEU A 59 -8.49 -7.22 -2.95
N ILE A 60 -7.46 -7.54 -2.15
CA ILE A 60 -7.33 -8.90 -1.61
C ILE A 60 -8.52 -9.22 -0.71
N THR A 61 -8.92 -8.29 0.15
CA THR A 61 -10.12 -8.46 0.97
C THR A 61 -11.36 -8.69 0.11
N SER A 62 -11.54 -7.89 -0.95
CA SER A 62 -12.69 -8.04 -1.86
C SER A 62 -12.71 -9.41 -2.55
N ILE A 63 -11.56 -9.89 -3.03
CA ILE A 63 -11.41 -11.21 -3.67
C ILE A 63 -11.76 -12.34 -2.69
N LEU A 64 -11.27 -12.28 -1.45
CA LEU A 64 -11.52 -13.30 -0.43
C LEU A 64 -13.00 -13.36 -0.05
N PHE A 65 -13.63 -12.21 0.17
CA PHE A 65 -15.04 -12.12 0.52
C PHE A 65 -15.95 -12.57 -0.62
N GLU A 66 -15.59 -12.23 -1.86
CA GLU A 66 -16.33 -12.68 -3.02
C GLU A 66 -16.17 -14.19 -3.25
N GLU A 67 -14.98 -14.75 -3.10
CA GLU A 67 -14.79 -16.21 -3.17
C GLU A 67 -15.64 -16.90 -2.10
N LYS A 68 -15.59 -16.42 -0.86
CA LYS A 68 -16.41 -16.93 0.24
C LYS A 68 -17.91 -16.82 -0.06
N LYS A 69 -18.36 -15.73 -0.69
CA LYS A 69 -19.76 -15.54 -1.09
C LYS A 69 -20.21 -16.54 -2.15
N HIS A 70 -19.36 -16.83 -3.14
CA HIS A 70 -19.73 -17.74 -4.24
C HIS A 70 -19.51 -19.23 -3.94
N ARG A 71 -18.51 -19.57 -3.12
CA ARG A 71 -18.12 -20.97 -2.84
C ARG A 71 -18.44 -21.44 -1.43
N GLY A 72 -18.80 -20.53 -0.53
CA GLY A 72 -18.97 -20.79 0.91
C GLY A 72 -17.67 -20.81 1.72
N TYR A 73 -16.51 -20.96 1.07
CA TYR A 73 -15.19 -21.01 1.71
C TYR A 73 -14.11 -20.31 0.87
N ILE A 74 -12.95 -20.05 1.48
CA ILE A 74 -11.77 -19.46 0.84
C ILE A 74 -10.78 -20.58 0.50
N ASN A 75 -10.35 -20.69 -0.75
CA ASN A 75 -9.38 -21.70 -1.16
C ASN A 75 -7.95 -21.13 -1.12
N LEU A 76 -7.27 -21.28 0.03
CA LEU A 76 -5.92 -20.77 0.23
C LEU A 76 -4.92 -21.34 -0.78
N LYS A 77 -4.97 -22.65 -1.08
CA LYS A 77 -4.07 -23.28 -2.05
C LYS A 77 -4.16 -22.59 -3.41
N LYS A 78 -5.38 -22.38 -3.91
CA LYS A 78 -5.62 -21.70 -5.19
C LYS A 78 -5.20 -20.23 -5.15
N PHE A 79 -5.43 -19.55 -4.02
CA PHE A 79 -5.00 -18.17 -3.81
C PHE A 79 -3.47 -18.04 -3.91
N TYR A 80 -2.72 -18.86 -3.17
CA TYR A 80 -1.26 -18.82 -3.15
C TYR A 80 -0.63 -19.27 -4.48
N ILE A 81 -1.15 -20.31 -5.13
CA ILE A 81 -0.64 -20.76 -6.44
C ILE A 81 -0.72 -19.64 -7.48
N ARG A 82 -1.86 -18.94 -7.57
CA ARG A 82 -2.03 -17.84 -8.54
C ARG A 82 -1.03 -16.71 -8.31
N ARG A 83 -0.76 -16.40 -7.05
CA ARG A 83 0.19 -15.36 -6.67
C ARG A 83 1.63 -15.79 -6.94
N PHE A 84 1.99 -17.01 -6.55
CA PHE A 84 3.31 -17.58 -6.80
C PHE A 84 3.64 -17.58 -8.30
N LEU A 85 2.73 -18.10 -9.15
CA LEU A 85 2.93 -18.12 -10.61
C LEU A 85 3.01 -16.74 -11.25
N ARG A 86 2.39 -15.72 -10.63
CA ARG A 86 2.47 -14.33 -11.10
C ARG A 86 3.79 -13.66 -10.73
N LEU A 87 4.34 -13.94 -9.54
CA LEU A 87 5.51 -13.25 -9.01
C LEU A 87 6.83 -13.95 -9.31
N LEU A 88 6.82 -15.29 -9.39
CA LEU A 88 8.05 -16.07 -9.55
C LEU A 88 8.83 -15.70 -10.82
N PRO A 89 8.23 -15.59 -12.02
CA PRO A 89 9.02 -15.37 -13.24
C PRO A 89 9.81 -14.05 -13.21
N PRO A 90 9.20 -12.89 -12.87
CA PRO A 90 9.95 -11.64 -12.71
C PRO A 90 11.04 -11.70 -11.64
N LEU A 91 10.78 -12.36 -10.50
CA LEU A 91 11.73 -12.45 -9.40
C LEU A 91 12.95 -13.31 -9.73
N VAL A 92 12.75 -14.44 -10.43
CA VAL A 92 13.84 -15.29 -10.87
C VAL A 92 14.77 -14.51 -11.81
N ILE A 93 14.21 -13.77 -12.75
CA ILE A 93 15.01 -12.92 -13.66
C ILE A 93 15.75 -11.84 -12.87
N PHE A 94 15.05 -11.11 -12.00
CA PHE A 94 15.64 -10.05 -11.19
C PHE A 94 16.81 -10.55 -10.34
N TYR A 95 16.61 -11.61 -9.56
CA TYR A 95 17.67 -12.14 -8.70
C TYR A 95 18.83 -12.76 -9.49
N SER A 96 18.55 -13.39 -10.63
CA SER A 96 19.62 -13.92 -11.51
C SER A 96 20.52 -12.79 -12.02
N ILE A 97 19.93 -11.66 -12.43
CA ILE A 97 20.67 -10.47 -12.87
C ILE A 97 21.48 -9.88 -11.72
N ILE A 98 20.89 -9.71 -10.53
CA ILE A 98 21.60 -9.19 -9.36
C ILE A 98 22.80 -10.07 -8.99
N ILE A 99 22.62 -11.40 -8.97
CA ILE A 99 23.70 -12.36 -8.70
C ILE A 99 24.80 -12.22 -9.76
N LEU A 100 24.45 -12.15 -11.05
CA LEU A 100 25.42 -12.02 -12.13
C LEU A 100 26.26 -10.74 -11.99
N ILE A 101 25.61 -9.61 -11.72
CA ILE A 101 26.28 -8.30 -11.52
C ILE A 101 27.20 -8.35 -10.29
N MET A 102 26.81 -9.04 -9.21
CA MET A 102 27.67 -9.26 -8.04
C MET A 102 28.88 -10.14 -8.37
N LEU A 103 28.70 -11.21 -9.15
CA LEU A 103 29.79 -12.12 -9.55
C LEU A 103 30.82 -11.43 -10.45
N PHE A 104 30.38 -10.55 -11.36
CA PHE A 104 31.26 -9.70 -12.16
C PHE A 104 31.83 -8.49 -11.41
N LYS A 105 31.56 -8.37 -10.10
CA LYS A 105 32.05 -7.28 -9.23
C LYS A 105 31.66 -5.88 -9.72
N LEU A 106 30.57 -5.77 -10.47
CA LEU A 106 30.01 -4.48 -10.91
C LEU A 106 29.30 -3.75 -9.76
N ILE A 107 28.85 -4.51 -8.75
CA ILE A 107 28.37 -3.99 -7.45
C ILE A 107 29.02 -4.76 -6.31
N LYS A 108 29.02 -4.16 -5.11
CA LYS A 108 29.54 -4.81 -3.89
C LYS A 108 28.74 -6.09 -3.60
N PRO A 109 29.38 -7.27 -3.49
CA PRO A 109 28.65 -8.49 -3.16
C PRO A 109 28.01 -8.42 -1.77
N ASN A 110 26.71 -8.70 -1.71
CA ASN A 110 25.94 -8.76 -0.46
C ASN A 110 24.93 -9.93 -0.48
N PHE A 111 25.45 -11.15 -0.34
CA PHE A 111 24.63 -12.36 -0.36
C PHE A 111 23.69 -12.47 0.85
N GLU A 112 24.08 -11.94 2.01
CA GLU A 112 23.21 -11.91 3.20
C GLU A 112 21.98 -11.03 2.97
N GLY A 113 22.16 -9.82 2.42
CA GLY A 113 21.06 -8.94 2.04
C GLY A 113 20.16 -9.57 0.96
N LEU A 114 20.76 -10.26 -0.01
CA LEU A 114 20.03 -10.99 -1.04
C LEU A 114 19.16 -12.11 -0.44
N LEU A 115 19.69 -12.89 0.50
CA LEU A 115 18.92 -13.92 1.21
C LEU A 115 17.73 -13.33 1.96
N LEU A 116 17.93 -12.22 2.68
CA LEU A 116 16.84 -11.50 3.33
C LEU A 116 15.77 -11.04 2.33
N SER A 117 16.16 -10.64 1.11
CA SER A 117 15.22 -10.29 0.05
C SER A 117 14.42 -11.50 -0.44
N ILE A 118 15.10 -12.61 -0.75
CA ILE A 118 14.49 -13.86 -1.24
C ILE A 118 13.47 -14.42 -0.24
N PHE A 119 13.76 -14.32 1.07
CA PHE A 119 12.88 -14.79 2.13
C PHE A 119 11.86 -13.73 2.60
N TYR A 120 11.67 -12.65 1.84
CA TYR A 120 10.70 -11.59 2.17
C TYR A 120 10.90 -11.02 3.58
N ALA A 121 12.15 -10.82 3.98
CA ALA A 121 12.56 -10.24 5.27
C ALA A 121 13.33 -8.92 5.13
N TYR A 122 13.49 -8.40 3.90
CA TYR A 122 14.29 -7.20 3.63
C TYR A 122 13.73 -5.93 4.28
N ASN A 123 12.43 -5.89 4.61
CA ASN A 123 11.84 -4.80 5.40
C ASN A 123 12.40 -4.70 6.83
N PHE A 124 13.12 -5.73 7.29
CA PHE A 124 13.87 -5.77 8.55
C PHE A 124 15.39 -5.85 8.33
N VAL A 125 15.88 -5.42 7.15
CA VAL A 125 17.32 -5.50 6.85
C VAL A 125 18.15 -4.64 7.83
N PRO A 126 19.27 -5.17 8.37
CA PRO A 126 20.24 -4.35 9.08
C PRO A 126 20.85 -3.28 8.18
N GLU A 127 21.20 -2.12 8.72
CA GLU A 127 21.78 -1.02 7.92
C GLU A 127 23.06 -1.44 7.18
N LYS A 128 23.92 -2.25 7.81
CA LYS A 128 25.15 -2.78 7.20
C LYS A 128 24.90 -3.65 5.95
N LEU A 129 23.71 -4.25 5.85
CA LEU A 129 23.30 -5.13 4.75
C LEU A 129 22.37 -4.42 3.76
N TYR A 130 22.07 -3.14 3.96
CA TYR A 130 21.27 -2.37 3.02
C TYR A 130 22.07 -2.06 1.76
N THR A 131 21.46 -2.34 0.60
CA THR A 131 21.91 -1.83 -0.70
C THR A 131 20.75 -1.18 -1.45
N VAL A 132 21.08 -0.28 -2.39
CA VAL A 132 20.08 0.46 -3.18
C VAL A 132 19.45 -0.44 -4.25
N GLU A 133 20.25 -1.36 -4.81
CA GLU A 133 19.88 -2.24 -5.93
C GLU A 133 18.74 -3.18 -5.56
N ILE A 134 18.77 -3.77 -4.37
CA ILE A 134 17.69 -4.63 -3.84
C ILE A 134 16.83 -3.90 -2.79
N GLY A 135 17.12 -2.61 -2.55
CA GLY A 135 16.47 -1.75 -1.56
C GLY A 135 14.95 -1.83 -1.63
N HIS A 136 14.41 -1.66 -2.85
CA HIS A 136 12.98 -1.63 -3.13
C HIS A 136 12.23 -2.93 -2.81
N THR A 137 12.92 -4.06 -2.62
CA THR A 137 12.29 -5.36 -2.30
C THR A 137 11.64 -5.40 -0.91
N TRP A 138 11.88 -4.38 -0.06
CA TRP A 138 11.18 -4.22 1.21
C TRP A 138 9.66 -4.16 1.03
N SER A 139 9.15 -3.49 -0.02
CA SER A 139 7.71 -3.29 -0.19
C SER A 139 7.04 -4.60 -0.60
N LEU A 140 7.71 -5.38 -1.44
CA LEU A 140 7.30 -6.73 -1.80
C LEU A 140 7.29 -7.66 -0.59
N ALA A 141 8.29 -7.57 0.29
CA ALA A 141 8.34 -8.34 1.52
C ALA A 141 7.11 -8.07 2.41
N VAL A 142 6.73 -6.80 2.60
CA VAL A 142 5.51 -6.43 3.34
C VAL A 142 4.26 -6.97 2.66
N GLU A 143 4.20 -6.90 1.33
CA GLU A 143 3.08 -7.42 0.54
C GLU A 143 2.90 -8.93 0.78
N GLU A 144 3.95 -9.74 0.64
CA GLU A 144 3.89 -11.19 0.83
C GLU A 144 3.56 -11.58 2.28
N GLN A 145 4.12 -10.88 3.26
CA GLN A 145 3.74 -11.06 4.67
C GLN A 145 2.26 -10.79 4.89
N PHE A 146 1.70 -9.74 4.28
CA PHE A 146 0.27 -9.45 4.31
C PHE A 146 -0.55 -10.55 3.61
N TYR A 147 -0.06 -11.09 2.50
CA TYR A 147 -0.73 -12.13 1.74
C TYR A 147 -0.77 -13.48 2.45
N ILE A 148 0.21 -13.77 3.30
CA ILE A 148 0.17 -14.91 4.19
C ILE A 148 -0.81 -14.64 5.33
N THR A 149 -0.67 -13.51 6.03
CA THR A 149 -1.38 -13.25 7.29
C THR A 149 -2.87 -12.94 7.11
N TRP A 150 -3.25 -12.10 6.15
CA TRP A 150 -4.63 -11.61 6.06
C TRP A 150 -5.67 -12.65 5.66
N PRO A 151 -5.46 -13.51 4.63
CA PRO A 151 -6.40 -14.59 4.33
C PRO A 151 -6.64 -15.52 5.52
N ILE A 152 -5.59 -15.80 6.29
CA ILE A 152 -5.65 -16.59 7.52
C ILE A 152 -6.55 -15.89 8.56
N ILE A 153 -6.33 -14.60 8.80
CA ILE A 153 -7.15 -13.79 9.71
C ILE A 153 -8.63 -13.79 9.28
N VAL A 154 -8.92 -13.65 7.98
CA VAL A 154 -10.30 -13.66 7.45
C VAL A 154 -10.99 -15.02 7.64
N ILE A 155 -10.25 -16.12 7.60
CA ILE A 155 -10.78 -17.48 7.84
C ILE A 155 -11.09 -17.68 9.32
N TYR A 156 -10.17 -17.29 10.21
CA TYR A 156 -10.34 -17.48 11.66
C TYR A 156 -11.35 -16.49 12.29
N LEU A 157 -11.33 -15.23 11.89
CA LEU A 157 -12.27 -14.21 12.35
C LEU A 157 -13.58 -14.27 11.55
N LYS A 158 -14.40 -15.29 11.84
CA LYS A 158 -15.65 -15.59 11.11
C LYS A 158 -16.65 -14.43 11.07
N LYS A 159 -16.69 -13.63 12.14
CA LYS A 159 -17.65 -12.54 12.33
C LYS A 159 -17.03 -11.23 11.84
N VAL A 160 -17.68 -10.59 10.85
CA VAL A 160 -17.24 -9.33 10.21
C VAL A 160 -16.86 -8.23 11.20
N LYS A 161 -17.55 -8.12 12.35
CA LYS A 161 -17.20 -7.12 13.39
C LYS A 161 -15.79 -7.29 13.96
N HIS A 162 -15.28 -8.51 14.08
CA HIS A 162 -13.92 -8.76 14.61
C HIS A 162 -12.86 -8.35 13.60
N LEU A 163 -13.12 -8.50 12.29
CA LEU A 163 -12.22 -7.99 11.25
C LEU A 163 -12.15 -6.46 11.29
N ILE A 164 -13.28 -5.80 11.53
CA ILE A 164 -13.34 -4.34 11.71
C ILE A 164 -12.51 -3.94 12.94
N TYR A 165 -12.72 -4.59 14.10
CA TYR A 165 -11.95 -4.28 15.31
C TYR A 165 -10.46 -4.55 15.13
N ALA A 166 -10.08 -5.68 14.54
CA ALA A 166 -8.67 -5.99 14.27
C ALA A 166 -8.02 -4.91 13.38
N ALA A 167 -8.67 -4.50 12.29
CA ALA A 167 -8.15 -3.45 11.43
C ALA A 167 -8.04 -2.10 12.15
N ILE A 168 -9.05 -1.71 12.94
CA ILE A 168 -9.03 -0.46 13.72
C ILE A 168 -7.89 -0.49 14.77
N ILE A 169 -7.73 -1.60 15.48
CA ILE A 169 -6.66 -1.76 16.48
C ILE A 169 -5.30 -1.63 15.80
N VAL A 170 -5.06 -2.32 14.69
CA VAL A 170 -3.77 -2.25 13.99
C VAL A 170 -3.50 -0.84 13.44
N VAL A 171 -4.50 -0.17 12.88
CA VAL A 171 -4.37 1.23 12.44
C VAL A 171 -4.08 2.16 13.63
N GLY A 172 -4.76 1.96 14.76
CA GLY A 172 -4.52 2.69 16.00
C GLY A 172 -3.12 2.48 16.56
N LEU A 173 -2.60 1.25 16.51
CA LEU A 173 -1.21 0.94 16.86
C LEU A 173 -0.23 1.63 15.92
N CYS A 174 -0.50 1.66 14.60
CA CYS A 174 0.34 2.39 13.64
C CYS A 174 0.32 3.90 13.91
N LEU A 175 -0.83 4.48 14.24
CA LEU A 175 -0.98 5.90 14.62
C LEU A 175 -0.20 6.22 15.90
N GLY A 176 -0.47 5.48 16.97
CA GLY A 176 0.20 5.68 18.26
C GLY A 176 1.70 5.52 18.13
N PHE A 177 2.14 4.54 17.35
CA PHE A 177 3.55 4.35 17.07
C PHE A 177 4.15 5.53 16.29
N ALA A 178 3.48 6.02 15.23
CA ALA A 178 3.95 7.16 14.45
C ALA A 178 4.11 8.45 15.29
N LEU A 179 3.24 8.65 16.28
CA LEU A 179 3.28 9.81 17.18
C LEU A 179 4.40 9.73 18.22
N VAL A 180 4.69 8.55 18.74
CA VAL A 180 5.72 8.37 19.79
C VAL A 180 7.10 8.12 19.19
N TYR A 181 7.19 7.75 17.91
CA TYR A 181 8.45 7.35 17.27
C TYR A 181 9.55 8.41 17.33
N SER A 182 9.23 9.71 17.19
CA SER A 182 10.22 10.79 17.31
C SER A 182 10.94 10.77 18.66
N GLU A 183 10.23 10.37 19.72
CA GLU A 183 10.69 10.35 21.12
C GLU A 183 11.50 9.10 21.48
N LEU A 184 11.42 8.01 20.70
CA LEU A 184 12.04 6.70 21.00
C LEU A 184 13.55 6.63 20.66
N GLY A 185 14.30 7.70 20.93
CA GLY A 185 15.67 7.98 20.45
C GLY A 185 16.70 6.83 20.37
N GLY A 186 16.56 5.74 21.14
CA GLY A 186 17.49 4.60 21.19
C GLY A 186 17.29 3.48 20.15
N PHE A 187 16.10 3.31 19.55
CA PHE A 187 15.84 2.23 18.56
C PHE A 187 16.29 2.56 17.12
N ARG A 188 16.96 3.70 16.94
CA ARG A 188 17.32 4.30 15.64
C ARG A 188 18.51 3.64 14.93
N SER A 189 19.33 2.83 15.61
CA SER A 189 20.73 2.66 15.19
C SER A 189 21.06 1.46 14.30
N ASN A 190 20.19 0.45 14.14
CA ASN A 190 20.59 -0.79 13.44
C ASN A 190 19.63 -1.30 12.35
N PHE A 191 18.35 -0.95 12.41
CA PHE A 191 17.33 -1.51 11.53
C PHE A 191 16.39 -0.43 11.00
N LYS A 192 15.75 -0.68 9.85
CA LYS A 192 14.81 0.25 9.20
C LYS A 192 13.32 -0.19 9.21
N PRO A 193 12.78 -0.90 10.23
CA PRO A 193 11.36 -1.28 10.24
C PRO A 193 10.45 -0.05 10.28
N PHE A 194 10.93 1.04 10.89
CA PHE A 194 10.23 2.30 11.01
C PHE A 194 10.12 3.09 9.71
N ARG A 195 11.05 2.85 8.78
CA ARG A 195 11.02 3.46 7.45
C ARG A 195 10.02 2.73 6.54
N TRP A 196 9.83 1.44 6.75
CA TRP A 196 9.25 0.54 5.74
C TRP A 196 8.04 -0.23 6.23
N PHE A 197 8.16 -1.01 7.31
CA PHE A 197 7.08 -1.90 7.74
C PHE A 197 5.89 -1.13 8.32
N ILE A 198 6.10 -0.33 9.38
CA ILE A 198 4.99 0.34 10.09
C ILE A 198 4.22 1.33 9.19
N PRO A 199 4.88 2.20 8.40
CA PRO A 199 4.18 3.10 7.49
C PRO A 199 3.38 2.39 6.40
N ALA A 200 3.72 1.13 6.08
CA ALA A 200 3.01 0.33 5.08
C ALA A 200 1.79 -0.38 5.66
N VAL A 201 1.86 -0.91 6.89
CA VAL A 201 0.77 -1.71 7.48
C VAL A 201 -0.52 -0.91 7.64
N GLY A 202 -0.45 0.34 8.10
CA GLY A 202 -1.62 1.20 8.29
C GLY A 202 -2.47 1.36 7.02
N PRO A 203 -1.87 1.82 5.89
CA PRO A 203 -2.54 1.90 4.59
C PRO A 203 -3.18 0.58 4.12
N ILE A 204 -2.46 -0.56 4.23
CA ILE A 204 -3.02 -1.87 3.86
C ILE A 204 -4.27 -2.18 4.70
N MET A 205 -4.18 -1.96 6.02
CA MET A 205 -5.30 -2.24 6.94
C MET A 205 -6.50 -1.33 6.70
N LEU A 206 -6.28 -0.06 6.31
CA LEU A 206 -7.37 0.83 5.90
C LEU A 206 -8.06 0.34 4.63
N GLY A 207 -7.29 -0.09 3.63
CA GLY A 207 -7.86 -0.73 2.44
C GLY A 207 -8.71 -1.96 2.80
N CYS A 208 -8.20 -2.81 3.70
CA CYS A 208 -8.94 -3.97 4.21
C CYS A 208 -10.23 -3.54 4.92
N LEU A 209 -10.15 -2.60 5.86
CA LEU A 209 -11.28 -2.09 6.63
C LEU A 209 -12.40 -1.57 5.72
N PHE A 210 -12.07 -0.74 4.74
CA PHE A 210 -13.07 -0.18 3.83
C PHE A 210 -13.68 -1.24 2.91
N SER A 211 -12.91 -2.26 2.50
CA SER A 211 -13.47 -3.41 1.77
C SER A 211 -14.43 -4.23 2.64
N VAL A 212 -14.07 -4.49 3.90
CA VAL A 212 -14.94 -5.20 4.86
C VAL A 212 -16.24 -4.41 5.12
N LEU A 213 -16.14 -3.09 5.36
CA LEU A 213 -17.30 -2.22 5.55
C LEU A 213 -18.18 -2.18 4.31
N ASN A 214 -17.59 -2.10 3.13
CA ASN A 214 -18.29 -2.13 1.85
C ASN A 214 -19.10 -3.43 1.68
N PHE A 215 -18.50 -4.58 2.00
CA PHE A 215 -19.18 -5.87 1.91
C PHE A 215 -20.29 -6.01 2.97
N LYS A 216 -20.05 -5.56 4.20
CA LYS A 216 -21.02 -5.62 5.30
C LYS A 216 -22.28 -4.80 5.02
N TYR A 217 -22.11 -3.61 4.44
CA TYR A 217 -23.19 -2.64 4.22
C TYR A 217 -23.50 -2.46 2.72
N ILE A 218 -23.32 -3.51 1.92
CA ILE A 218 -23.42 -3.48 0.45
C ILE A 218 -24.75 -2.94 -0.09
N SER A 219 -25.85 -3.03 0.68
CA SER A 219 -27.15 -2.48 0.31
C SER A 219 -27.29 -0.97 0.56
N LYS A 220 -26.63 -0.43 1.60
CA LYS A 220 -26.74 0.99 2.02
C LYS A 220 -25.70 1.88 1.34
N VAL A 221 -24.49 1.36 1.17
CA VAL A 221 -23.33 2.09 0.63
C VAL A 221 -23.58 2.69 -0.78
N PRO A 222 -24.14 1.96 -1.78
CA PRO A 222 -24.39 2.54 -3.10
C PRO A 222 -25.36 3.72 -3.08
N TYR A 223 -26.40 3.67 -2.24
CA TYR A 223 -27.38 4.76 -2.14
C TYR A 223 -26.72 6.06 -1.64
N LEU A 224 -25.86 5.95 -0.62
CA LEU A 224 -25.10 7.08 -0.08
C LEU A 224 -24.12 7.66 -1.12
N LEU A 225 -23.37 6.79 -1.80
CA LEU A 225 -22.31 7.19 -2.72
C LEU A 225 -22.78 7.75 -4.05
N LYS A 226 -23.87 7.21 -4.63
CA LYS A 226 -24.39 7.69 -5.92
C LYS A 226 -25.09 9.02 -5.79
N ARG A 227 -25.72 9.30 -4.65
CA ARG A 227 -26.49 10.53 -4.44
C ARG A 227 -25.64 11.69 -3.94
N ASN A 228 -24.49 11.42 -3.34
CA ASN A 228 -23.72 12.44 -2.63
C ASN A 228 -22.29 12.63 -3.17
N LYS A 229 -22.11 13.64 -4.02
CA LYS A 229 -20.78 14.09 -4.50
C LYS A 229 -19.86 14.54 -3.35
N LEU A 230 -20.40 14.85 -2.18
CA LEU A 230 -19.61 15.23 -1.01
C LEU A 230 -18.64 14.13 -0.58
N ILE A 231 -18.95 12.86 -0.81
CA ILE A 231 -18.05 11.76 -0.44
C ILE A 231 -16.78 11.75 -1.31
N PHE A 232 -16.89 12.13 -2.58
CA PHE A 232 -15.72 12.35 -3.44
C PHE A 232 -14.88 13.50 -2.90
N TRP A 233 -15.49 14.64 -2.55
CA TRP A 233 -14.76 15.77 -1.97
C TRP A 233 -14.13 15.43 -0.62
N MET A 234 -14.80 14.66 0.25
CA MET A 234 -14.21 14.16 1.48
C MET A 234 -12.95 13.33 1.20
N SER A 235 -12.99 12.45 0.20
CA SER A 235 -11.82 11.66 -0.19
C SER A 235 -10.63 12.54 -0.59
N LEU A 236 -10.91 13.63 -1.33
CA LEU A 236 -9.90 14.59 -1.75
C LEU A 236 -9.36 15.41 -0.57
N ILE A 237 -10.23 15.86 0.35
CA ILE A 237 -9.83 16.59 1.56
C ILE A 237 -8.86 15.73 2.38
N PHE A 238 -9.24 14.49 2.70
CA PHE A 238 -8.38 13.56 3.43
C PHE A 238 -7.04 13.30 2.72
N PHE A 239 -7.04 13.16 1.39
CA PHE A 239 -5.82 12.97 0.61
C PHE A 239 -4.92 14.21 0.57
N LEU A 240 -5.52 15.40 0.52
CA LEU A 240 -4.80 16.67 0.51
C LEU A 240 -4.37 17.14 1.90
N CYS A 241 -4.55 16.35 2.96
CA CYS A 241 -4.23 16.76 4.32
C CYS A 241 -2.80 17.32 4.53
N PRO A 242 -1.73 16.86 3.85
CA PRO A 242 -0.40 17.44 4.03
C PRO A 242 -0.33 18.95 3.70
N THR A 243 -1.27 19.50 2.92
CA THR A 243 -1.24 20.92 2.53
C THR A 243 -1.73 21.85 3.63
N TYR A 244 -2.59 21.36 4.53
CA TYR A 244 -3.27 22.21 5.52
C TYR A 244 -3.08 21.78 6.98
N ILE A 245 -2.61 20.56 7.27
CA ILE A 245 -2.32 20.17 8.66
C ILE A 245 -1.07 20.87 9.21
N PRO A 246 -0.96 21.11 10.53
CA PRO A 246 0.27 21.63 11.13
C PRO A 246 1.45 20.68 10.92
N ILE A 247 2.67 21.23 10.81
CA ILE A 247 3.89 20.46 10.53
C ILE A 247 4.13 19.37 11.58
N SER A 248 3.82 19.64 12.85
CA SER A 248 3.90 18.67 13.95
C SER A 248 3.06 17.41 13.72
N TYR A 249 2.00 17.47 12.92
CA TYR A 249 1.13 16.34 12.60
C TYR A 249 1.41 15.72 11.23
N MET A 250 2.45 16.15 10.50
CA MET A 250 2.81 15.58 9.20
C MET A 250 3.17 14.10 9.29
N VAL A 251 3.69 13.64 10.44
CA VAL A 251 4.06 12.23 10.66
C VAL A 251 2.87 11.27 10.59
N VAL A 252 1.63 11.75 10.85
CA VAL A 252 0.40 10.94 10.76
C VAL A 252 -0.39 11.18 9.47
N SER A 253 0.08 12.09 8.61
CA SER A 253 -0.60 12.45 7.35
C SER A 253 -0.87 11.25 6.45
N PHE A 254 0.04 10.26 6.45
CA PHE A 254 -0.09 9.02 5.67
C PHE A 254 -1.37 8.24 6.00
N ILE A 255 -1.87 8.31 7.24
CA ILE A 255 -3.10 7.60 7.64
C ILE A 255 -4.33 8.34 7.11
N PHE A 256 -4.34 9.66 7.19
CA PHE A 256 -5.40 10.47 6.59
C PHE A 256 -5.43 10.32 5.06
N GLN A 257 -4.26 10.33 4.42
CA GLN A 257 -4.15 10.07 2.99
C GLN A 257 -4.69 8.69 2.62
N ALA A 258 -4.35 7.64 3.37
CA ALA A 258 -4.86 6.29 3.13
C ALA A 258 -6.38 6.18 3.38
N VAL A 259 -6.94 6.94 4.33
CA VAL A 259 -8.40 7.07 4.48
C VAL A 259 -9.01 7.71 3.23
N GLY A 260 -8.41 8.80 2.73
CA GLY A 260 -8.83 9.45 1.48
C GLY A 260 -8.85 8.48 0.31
N VAL A 261 -7.75 7.76 0.09
CA VAL A 261 -7.64 6.71 -0.94
C VAL A 261 -8.70 5.62 -0.75
N SER A 262 -8.92 5.16 0.48
CA SER A 262 -9.91 4.12 0.77
C SER A 262 -11.35 4.56 0.47
N ILE A 263 -11.72 5.79 0.86
CA ILE A 263 -13.02 6.38 0.51
C ILE A 263 -13.17 6.49 -1.01
N PHE A 264 -12.13 6.97 -1.68
CA PHE A 264 -12.10 7.11 -3.14
C PHE A 264 -12.29 5.76 -3.83
N LEU A 265 -11.71 4.68 -3.31
CA LEU A 265 -11.88 3.34 -3.85
C LEU A 265 -13.31 2.81 -3.75
N VAL A 266 -13.97 3.02 -2.61
CA VAL A 266 -15.38 2.67 -2.47
C VAL A 266 -16.23 3.52 -3.42
N TRP A 267 -15.90 4.81 -3.58
CA TRP A 267 -16.58 5.69 -4.54
C TRP A 267 -16.43 5.19 -5.99
N ILE A 268 -15.21 4.86 -6.43
CA ILE A 268 -14.95 4.29 -7.77
C ILE A 268 -15.78 3.02 -7.95
N TYR A 269 -15.76 2.10 -6.98
CA TYR A 269 -16.44 0.81 -7.05
C TYR A 269 -17.94 0.93 -7.43
N TYR A 270 -18.64 1.96 -6.94
CA TYR A 270 -20.05 2.18 -7.26
C TYR A 270 -20.32 3.18 -8.39
N ASN A 271 -19.33 3.98 -8.80
CA ASN A 271 -19.44 5.03 -9.82
C ASN A 271 -18.68 4.68 -11.12
N GLN A 272 -18.77 3.41 -11.54
CA GLN A 272 -18.07 2.85 -12.70
C GLN A 272 -18.39 3.50 -14.05
N ASN A 273 -19.52 4.21 -14.14
CA ASN A 273 -19.95 4.92 -15.36
C ASN A 273 -19.60 6.43 -15.32
N SER A 274 -18.96 6.93 -14.26
CA SER A 274 -18.60 8.34 -14.17
C SER A 274 -17.51 8.70 -15.18
N SER A 275 -17.54 9.94 -15.66
CA SER A 275 -16.52 10.47 -16.59
C SER A 275 -15.10 10.30 -16.02
N LEU A 276 -14.92 10.57 -14.72
CA LEU A 276 -13.65 10.41 -14.03
C LEU A 276 -13.13 8.97 -14.08
N VAL A 277 -13.99 7.97 -13.82
CA VAL A 277 -13.59 6.55 -13.88
C VAL A 277 -13.26 6.13 -15.32
N ASN A 278 -13.96 6.68 -16.32
CA ASN A 278 -13.64 6.42 -17.72
C ASN A 278 -12.28 7.02 -18.13
N VAL A 279 -11.96 8.24 -17.66
CA VAL A 279 -10.63 8.86 -17.85
C VAL A 279 -9.55 8.00 -17.20
N LEU A 280 -9.78 7.54 -15.96
CA LEU A 280 -8.85 6.64 -15.30
C LEU A 280 -8.71 5.33 -16.08
N HIS A 281 -9.78 4.75 -16.62
CA HIS A 281 -9.73 3.50 -17.38
C HIS A 281 -9.09 3.60 -18.78
N ASN A 282 -8.45 4.73 -19.12
CA ASN A 282 -7.82 4.90 -20.42
C ASN A 282 -6.75 3.80 -20.67
N LYS A 283 -6.84 3.13 -21.81
CA LYS A 283 -5.96 2.02 -22.23
C LYS A 283 -4.49 2.43 -22.33
N ALA A 284 -4.18 3.73 -22.43
CA ALA A 284 -2.80 4.22 -22.42
C ALA A 284 -2.10 4.10 -21.05
N LEU A 285 -2.85 3.87 -19.96
CA LEU A 285 -2.33 3.76 -18.58
C LEU A 285 -2.28 2.32 -18.04
N VAL A 286 -2.66 1.31 -18.84
CA VAL A 286 -2.73 -0.12 -18.48
C VAL A 286 -1.90 -0.94 -19.45
#